data_AF-A0A7W1JRB0-F1
#
_entry.id   AF-A0A7W1JRB0-F1
#
_cell.length_a   1.000
_cell.length_b   1.000
_cell.length_c   1.000
_cell.angle_alpha   90.00
_cell.angle_beta   90.00
_cell.angle_gamma   90.00
#
_symmetry.space_group_name_H-M   'P 1'
#
loop_
_entity.id
_entity.type
_entity.pdbx_description
1 polymer ?
#
loop_
_entity_poly.entity_id
_entity_poly.type
_entity_poly.pdbx_seq_one_letter_code
_entity_poly.pdbx_strand_id
1 'polypeptide(L)'
;MKRVLFFILLLLAAFAPAVSQRNESWGTMKATFGSVRLPDGTYQNVTGREVPFHAVRIGDAPGMNEIPIPGNDLVTAYHNDNGDSSHFASGGPMPSSLDDIVMTSAGQGAPWRLLTVFWNIEATQQFLVRWQVFDTHVPGLPSGESSFSGVIADFGGFFSRPEPGFWMITFDIGGQINVTVPDGGCFFAQQFREPDPSGEGAFIPFVQPGFGGGGVAVGSSDDVFWFDANPEDGIYHDDEQDNFGGPPNEANFLLKIEVGGTQTVLTPVSFSFFRGSLIGGDLGSLWYSDDDRLRGRPGVVFSTAEFPMQLIAETIAPSNNILTLKFTLEARTSVANMTQRIELFNFVSNSWVQVDSRPSSTSDSTVEVIVTQNIDQYVNSQNRRMRAKISFKPTSTVFVYPWIASLDRTVWTVTTP
;
A
#
# COMPACT_ATOMS: atom_id res chain seq x y z
N MET A 1 28.51 -32.16 -43.23
CA MET A 1 27.73 -31.91 -42.00
C MET A 1 28.16 -30.67 -41.21
N LYS A 2 29.45 -30.40 -40.94
CA LYS A 2 29.88 -29.24 -40.10
C LYS A 2 29.47 -27.83 -40.61
N ARG A 3 29.32 -27.62 -41.92
CA ARG A 3 28.89 -26.32 -42.49
C ARG A 3 27.39 -26.05 -42.40
N VAL A 4 26.57 -27.11 -42.41
CA VAL A 4 25.10 -26.98 -42.28
C VAL A 4 24.71 -26.68 -40.82
N LEU A 5 25.41 -27.29 -39.86
CA LEU A 5 25.20 -27.01 -38.43
C LEU A 5 25.55 -25.55 -38.06
N PHE A 6 26.57 -24.96 -38.70
CA PHE A 6 26.96 -23.57 -38.48
C PHE A 6 25.93 -22.58 -39.04
N PHE A 7 25.33 -22.87 -40.20
CA PHE A 7 24.25 -22.04 -40.76
C PHE A 7 22.95 -22.13 -39.96
N ILE A 8 22.62 -23.29 -39.40
CA ILE A 8 21.45 -23.45 -38.52
C ILE A 8 21.64 -22.69 -37.20
N LEU A 9 22.85 -22.69 -36.63
CA LEU A 9 23.17 -21.90 -35.43
C LEU A 9 23.13 -20.38 -35.69
N LEU A 10 23.55 -19.93 -36.87
CA LEU A 10 23.46 -18.51 -37.26
C LEU A 10 22.03 -18.06 -37.57
N LEU A 11 21.19 -18.94 -38.11
CA LEU A 11 19.76 -18.67 -38.29
C LEU A 11 19.01 -18.62 -36.95
N LEU A 12 19.36 -19.49 -36.00
CA LEU A 12 18.77 -19.49 -34.66
C LEU A 12 19.19 -18.28 -33.82
N ALA A 13 20.39 -17.73 -34.05
CA ALA A 13 20.81 -16.46 -33.42
C ALA A 13 20.11 -15.21 -34.00
N ALA A 14 19.53 -15.30 -35.20
CA ALA A 14 18.79 -14.21 -35.83
C ALA A 14 17.30 -14.17 -35.44
N PHE A 15 16.82 -15.18 -34.73
CA PHE A 15 15.47 -15.23 -34.12
C PHE A 15 15.55 -15.07 -32.60
N ALA A 16 16.39 -14.16 -32.10
CA ALA A 16 16.09 -13.59 -30.80
C ALA A 16 14.71 -12.91 -30.96
N PRO A 17 13.66 -13.33 -30.23
CA PRO A 17 12.42 -12.56 -30.22
C PRO A 17 12.83 -11.13 -29.88
N ALA A 18 12.42 -10.17 -30.71
CA ALA A 18 12.52 -8.78 -30.35
C ALA A 18 11.67 -8.64 -29.08
N VAL A 19 12.31 -8.77 -27.92
CA VAL A 19 11.71 -8.44 -26.65
C VAL A 19 11.41 -6.97 -26.80
N SER A 20 10.14 -6.65 -27.05
CA SER A 20 9.66 -5.29 -27.09
C SER A 20 10.07 -4.68 -25.76
N GLN A 21 11.13 -3.87 -25.80
CA GLN A 21 11.62 -3.19 -24.62
C GLN A 21 10.47 -2.29 -24.19
N ARG A 22 9.96 -2.47 -22.97
CA ARG A 22 8.97 -1.55 -22.42
C ARG A 22 9.56 -0.15 -22.51
N ASN A 23 8.83 0.77 -23.12
CA ASN A 23 9.23 2.17 -23.20
C ASN A 23 9.12 2.75 -21.79
N GLU A 24 10.23 2.69 -21.06
CA GLU A 24 10.36 3.26 -19.73
C GLU A 24 11.14 4.57 -19.82
N SER A 25 10.76 5.53 -18.99
CA SER A 25 11.47 6.79 -18.86
C SER A 25 11.52 7.24 -17.41
N TRP A 26 12.62 7.93 -17.07
CA TRP A 26 12.85 8.51 -15.76
C TRP A 26 13.07 10.00 -15.94
N GLY A 27 12.65 10.78 -14.96
CA GLY A 27 12.88 12.20 -14.98
C GLY A 27 12.54 12.85 -13.65
N THR A 28 12.48 14.17 -13.69
CA THR A 28 12.11 14.99 -12.56
C THR A 28 11.08 16.00 -13.05
N MET A 29 9.95 16.08 -12.37
CA MET A 29 8.99 17.17 -12.52
C MET A 29 9.32 18.23 -11.48
N LYS A 30 9.43 19.49 -11.90
CA LYS A 30 9.56 20.60 -10.96
C LYS A 30 8.17 21.09 -10.61
N ALA A 31 7.84 21.14 -9.32
CA ALA A 31 6.59 21.75 -8.87
C ALA A 31 6.60 23.25 -9.23
N THR A 32 5.68 23.68 -10.08
CA THR A 32 5.61 25.07 -10.56
C THR A 32 4.81 25.95 -9.62
N PHE A 33 3.82 25.37 -8.96
CA PHE A 33 3.03 25.95 -7.88
C PHE A 33 2.78 24.89 -6.81
N GLY A 34 2.27 25.36 -5.67
CA GLY A 34 1.53 24.51 -4.77
C GLY A 34 1.81 24.73 -3.31
N SER A 35 0.92 24.17 -2.50
CA SER A 35 1.03 24.15 -1.05
C SER A 35 0.48 22.85 -0.48
N VAL A 36 0.98 22.48 0.70
CA VAL A 36 0.54 21.31 1.46
C VAL A 36 0.23 21.74 2.89
N ARG A 37 -0.89 21.28 3.43
CA ARG A 37 -1.32 21.49 4.81
C ARG A 37 -0.49 20.60 5.73
N LEU A 38 0.23 21.20 6.65
CA LEU A 38 0.99 20.53 7.69
C LEU A 38 0.08 20.06 8.83
N PRO A 39 0.53 19.13 9.71
CA PRO A 39 -0.28 18.64 10.84
C PRO A 39 -0.73 19.72 11.82
N ASP A 40 -0.06 20.87 11.87
CA ASP A 40 -0.45 22.02 12.69
C ASP A 40 -1.48 22.95 12.02
N GLY A 41 -1.93 22.59 10.82
CA GLY A 41 -2.89 23.35 10.01
C GLY A 41 -2.27 24.47 9.17
N THR A 42 -0.97 24.74 9.28
CA THR A 42 -0.29 25.71 8.43
C THR A 42 0.00 25.15 7.04
N TYR A 43 0.26 26.00 6.05
CA TYR A 43 0.59 25.56 4.69
C TYR A 43 2.08 25.75 4.41
N GLN A 44 2.71 24.69 3.92
CA GLN A 44 4.06 24.73 3.36
C GLN A 44 4.00 24.95 1.86
N ASN A 45 4.71 25.95 1.36
CA ASN A 45 4.90 26.15 -0.08
C ASN A 45 5.86 25.08 -0.64
N VAL A 46 5.45 24.42 -1.72
CA VAL A 46 6.21 23.36 -2.41
C VAL A 46 6.69 23.76 -3.81
N THR A 47 6.48 25.01 -4.23
CA THR A 47 7.02 25.55 -5.48
C THR A 47 8.54 25.37 -5.55
N GLY A 48 8.99 24.90 -6.70
CA GLY A 48 10.39 24.70 -7.03
C GLY A 48 10.98 23.37 -6.57
N ARG A 49 10.23 22.55 -5.82
CA ARG A 49 10.64 21.21 -5.42
C ARG A 49 10.76 20.30 -6.64
N GLU A 50 11.73 19.41 -6.60
CA GLU A 50 12.00 18.43 -7.64
C GLU A 50 11.37 17.10 -7.25
N VAL A 51 10.41 16.63 -8.04
CA VAL A 51 9.66 15.39 -7.84
C VAL A 51 10.14 14.37 -8.87
N PRO A 52 11.00 13.40 -8.49
CA PRO A 52 11.40 12.33 -9.39
C PRO A 52 10.18 11.53 -9.87
N PHE A 53 10.23 11.06 -11.12
CA PHE A 53 9.21 10.16 -11.66
C PHE A 53 9.82 9.02 -12.46
N HIS A 54 9.06 7.92 -12.51
CA HIS A 54 9.27 6.77 -13.40
C HIS A 54 7.99 6.53 -14.19
N ALA A 55 8.05 6.63 -15.52
CA ALA A 55 6.94 6.43 -16.42
C ALA A 55 7.16 5.17 -17.26
N VAL A 56 6.16 4.29 -17.27
CA VAL A 56 6.15 3.04 -18.03
C VAL A 56 5.01 3.10 -19.04
N ARG A 57 5.35 2.98 -20.32
CA ARG A 57 4.34 2.86 -21.38
C ARG A 57 3.70 1.49 -21.32
N ILE A 58 2.38 1.45 -21.30
CA ILE A 58 1.63 0.21 -21.13
C ILE A 58 1.01 -0.33 -22.43
N GLY A 59 0.91 0.52 -23.46
CA GLY A 59 0.42 0.11 -24.78
C GLY A 59 0.14 1.29 -25.71
N ASP A 60 -0.19 0.95 -26.96
CA ASP A 60 -0.63 1.88 -28.02
C ASP A 60 -2.16 1.98 -28.13
N ALA A 61 -2.88 1.07 -27.50
CA ALA A 61 -4.34 0.98 -27.56
C ALA A 61 -4.89 0.69 -26.15
N PRO A 62 -6.12 1.13 -25.84
CA PRO A 62 -6.81 0.72 -24.63
C PRO A 62 -7.01 -0.79 -24.73
N GLY A 63 -6.25 -1.53 -23.94
CA GLY A 63 -6.11 -2.97 -24.05
C GLY A 63 -5.96 -3.57 -22.67
N MET A 64 -6.77 -4.59 -22.40
CA MET A 64 -6.95 -5.26 -21.11
C MET A 64 -5.76 -6.14 -20.70
N ASN A 65 -4.53 -5.65 -20.82
CA ASN A 65 -3.38 -6.40 -20.35
C ASN A 65 -3.14 -6.08 -18.87
N GLU A 66 -3.09 -7.13 -18.05
CA GLU A 66 -2.64 -7.04 -16.67
C GLU A 66 -1.25 -6.42 -16.63
N ILE A 67 -1.15 -5.31 -15.92
CA ILE A 67 0.12 -4.82 -15.46
C ILE A 67 0.07 -4.96 -13.96
N PRO A 68 0.80 -5.94 -13.41
CA PRO A 68 1.01 -5.99 -11.98
C PRO A 68 1.65 -4.67 -11.59
N ILE A 69 0.90 -3.84 -10.86
CA ILE A 69 1.50 -2.76 -10.10
C ILE A 69 2.14 -3.47 -8.91
N PRO A 70 3.48 -3.59 -8.84
CA PRO A 70 4.09 -4.29 -7.72
C PRO A 70 3.78 -3.48 -6.47
N GLY A 71 2.88 -3.99 -5.63
CA GLY A 71 2.53 -3.43 -4.34
C GLY A 71 3.17 -4.24 -3.24
N ASN A 72 3.76 -3.56 -2.26
CA ASN A 72 3.92 -4.13 -0.94
C ASN A 72 2.75 -3.60 -0.12
N ASP A 73 1.78 -4.45 0.19
CA ASP A 73 0.52 -4.06 0.86
C ASP A 73 0.76 -3.34 2.21
N LEU A 74 1.95 -3.49 2.79
CA LEU A 74 2.31 -2.86 4.07
C LEU A 74 2.62 -1.38 4.00
N VAL A 75 2.90 -0.86 2.80
CA VAL A 75 3.13 0.58 2.56
C VAL A 75 2.08 1.17 1.62
N THR A 76 1.18 0.35 1.09
CA THR A 76 0.12 0.80 0.18
C THR A 76 -1.04 1.33 1.00
N ALA A 77 -1.26 2.65 0.93
CA ALA A 77 -2.35 3.33 1.62
C ALA A 77 -3.67 3.21 0.85
N TYR A 78 -3.60 3.28 -0.48
CA TYR A 78 -4.72 3.14 -1.38
C TYR A 78 -4.26 2.48 -2.68
N HIS A 79 -5.06 1.57 -3.22
CA HIS A 79 -4.84 0.97 -4.53
C HIS A 79 -6.18 0.57 -5.12
N ASN A 80 -6.60 1.33 -6.12
CA ASN A 80 -7.63 0.90 -7.05
C ASN A 80 -7.12 -0.35 -7.78
N ASP A 81 -7.86 -1.47 -7.70
CA ASP A 81 -7.53 -2.64 -8.49
C ASP A 81 -8.32 -2.70 -9.78
N ASN A 82 -7.54 -2.94 -10.82
CA ASN A 82 -8.02 -3.76 -11.89
C ASN A 82 -8.08 -5.18 -11.35
N GLY A 83 -9.29 -5.69 -11.09
CA GLY A 83 -9.51 -7.11 -11.27
C GLY A 83 -8.98 -7.54 -12.65
N ASP A 84 -8.76 -8.83 -12.86
CA ASP A 84 -8.25 -9.32 -14.14
C ASP A 84 -8.99 -8.64 -15.30
N SER A 85 -8.25 -7.83 -16.08
CA SER A 85 -8.61 -7.31 -17.41
C SER A 85 -9.56 -6.09 -17.59
N SER A 86 -9.18 -4.86 -17.18
CA SER A 86 -9.35 -3.67 -18.07
C SER A 86 -8.75 -2.36 -17.54
N HIS A 87 -7.78 -1.80 -18.28
CA HIS A 87 -7.46 -0.37 -18.22
C HIS A 87 -8.11 0.28 -19.44
N PHE A 88 -8.76 1.42 -19.27
CA PHE A 88 -9.23 2.20 -20.40
C PHE A 88 -9.14 3.69 -20.08
N ALA A 89 -9.21 4.51 -21.12
CA ALA A 89 -9.42 5.93 -21.00
C ALA A 89 -10.79 6.24 -21.57
N SER A 90 -11.45 7.27 -21.05
CA SER A 90 -12.76 7.67 -21.57
C SER A 90 -12.66 7.98 -23.06
N GLY A 91 -13.73 7.70 -23.82
CA GLY A 91 -13.77 7.99 -25.26
C GLY A 91 -13.86 9.50 -25.59
N GLY A 92 -13.94 10.37 -24.58
CA GLY A 92 -14.13 11.82 -24.71
C GLY A 92 -13.03 12.61 -24.01
N PRO A 93 -13.02 13.95 -24.19
CA PRO A 93 -12.07 14.81 -23.48
C PRO A 93 -12.43 14.84 -22.00
N MET A 94 -11.59 14.23 -21.17
CA MET A 94 -11.74 14.24 -19.72
C MET A 94 -10.50 14.85 -19.07
N PRO A 95 -10.32 16.18 -19.14
CA PRO A 95 -9.12 16.84 -18.63
C PRO A 95 -9.09 16.97 -17.09
N SER A 96 -10.11 16.47 -16.40
CA SER A 96 -10.32 16.64 -14.96
C SER A 96 -11.04 15.42 -14.40
N SER A 97 -10.65 14.89 -13.25
CA SER A 97 -11.40 13.86 -12.54
C SER A 97 -11.14 13.93 -11.04
N LEU A 98 -12.15 13.72 -10.22
CA LEU A 98 -12.03 13.62 -8.77
C LEU A 98 -12.66 12.32 -8.28
N ASP A 99 -12.00 11.66 -7.33
CA ASP A 99 -12.39 10.37 -6.74
C ASP A 99 -12.30 10.49 -5.22
N ASP A 100 -13.14 9.76 -4.50
CA ASP A 100 -13.02 9.65 -3.06
C ASP A 100 -12.00 8.57 -2.68
N ILE A 101 -11.30 8.79 -1.58
CA ILE A 101 -10.21 7.91 -1.16
C ILE A 101 -10.38 7.67 0.32
N VAL A 102 -10.69 6.42 0.65
CA VAL A 102 -10.55 5.91 2.02
C VAL A 102 -9.32 5.05 2.09
N MET A 103 -8.30 5.56 2.78
CA MET A 103 -7.04 4.85 2.98
C MET A 103 -7.19 3.70 3.96
N THR A 104 -6.32 2.72 3.81
CA THR A 104 -6.06 1.79 4.90
C THR A 104 -5.51 2.53 6.11
N SER A 105 -5.60 1.86 7.24
CA SER A 105 -4.96 2.33 8.48
C SER A 105 -3.43 2.48 8.39
N ALA A 106 -2.75 1.97 7.36
CA ALA A 106 -1.34 2.28 7.11
C ALA A 106 -1.16 3.68 6.50
N GLY A 107 -2.15 4.19 5.78
CA GLY A 107 -2.16 5.51 5.14
C GLY A 107 -2.58 6.64 6.05
N GLN A 108 -3.48 6.38 7.00
CA GLN A 108 -4.04 7.39 7.89
C GLN A 108 -2.94 8.11 8.68
N GLY A 109 -2.81 9.42 8.45
CA GLY A 109 -1.83 10.28 9.11
C GLY A 109 -0.38 10.05 8.70
N ALA A 110 -0.11 9.16 7.74
CA ALA A 110 1.23 8.91 7.22
C ALA A 110 1.51 9.78 5.98
N PRO A 111 2.75 10.29 5.83
CA PRO A 111 3.12 11.09 4.68
C PRO A 111 3.19 10.20 3.43
N TRP A 112 2.52 10.63 2.36
CA TRP A 112 2.59 9.97 1.07
C TRP A 112 4.00 10.06 0.50
N ARG A 113 4.45 8.98 -0.13
CA ARG A 113 5.75 8.88 -0.78
C ARG A 113 5.61 8.63 -2.27
N LEU A 114 4.94 7.56 -2.66
CA LEU A 114 4.75 7.25 -4.07
C LEU A 114 3.31 7.53 -4.47
N LEU A 115 3.15 8.25 -5.56
CA LEU A 115 1.87 8.53 -6.21
C LEU A 115 1.94 7.94 -7.61
N THR A 116 1.26 6.83 -7.84
CA THR A 116 1.17 6.20 -9.16
C THR A 116 -0.18 6.51 -9.77
N VAL A 117 -0.15 7.04 -11.00
CA VAL A 117 -1.31 7.46 -11.78
C VAL A 117 -1.25 6.87 -13.19
N PHE A 118 -2.40 6.81 -13.85
CA PHE A 118 -2.50 6.33 -15.22
C PHE A 118 -3.06 7.40 -16.15
N TRP A 119 -2.33 7.70 -17.24
CA TRP A 119 -2.67 8.73 -18.20
C TRP A 119 -2.76 8.17 -19.62
N ASN A 120 -3.76 8.61 -20.38
CA ASN A 120 -3.77 8.53 -21.83
C ASN A 120 -3.37 9.89 -22.41
N ILE A 121 -2.35 9.90 -23.25
CA ILE A 121 -1.75 11.11 -23.81
C ILE A 121 -1.86 11.02 -25.32
N GLU A 122 -2.47 12.01 -25.96
CA GLU A 122 -2.77 12.00 -27.39
C GLU A 122 -1.82 12.89 -28.19
N ALA A 123 -1.11 13.82 -27.54
CA ALA A 123 -0.21 14.77 -28.18
C ALA A 123 1.10 14.99 -27.40
N THR A 124 2.18 15.26 -28.13
CA THR A 124 3.53 15.57 -27.61
C THR A 124 3.69 17.04 -27.22
N GLN A 125 2.72 17.59 -26.52
CA GLN A 125 2.76 18.98 -26.02
C GLN A 125 3.12 18.98 -24.53
N GLN A 126 3.83 20.01 -24.08
CA GLN A 126 3.99 20.24 -22.64
C GLN A 126 2.66 20.63 -22.04
N PHE A 127 2.31 20.03 -20.92
CA PHE A 127 1.10 20.35 -20.17
C PHE A 127 1.40 20.53 -18.70
N LEU A 128 0.46 21.14 -17.99
CA LEU A 128 0.45 21.21 -16.56
C LEU A 128 -0.40 20.06 -16.01
N VAL A 129 0.15 19.28 -15.08
CA VAL A 129 -0.65 18.43 -14.20
C VAL A 129 -0.83 19.13 -12.86
N ARG A 130 -2.06 19.14 -12.36
CA ARG A 130 -2.42 19.64 -11.03
C ARG A 130 -3.13 18.53 -10.27
N TRP A 131 -2.73 18.35 -9.01
CA TRP A 131 -3.43 17.50 -8.07
C TRP A 131 -3.93 18.33 -6.91
N GLN A 132 -5.21 18.15 -6.58
CA GLN A 132 -5.83 18.75 -5.41
C GLN A 132 -6.35 17.63 -4.50
N VAL A 133 -6.13 17.79 -3.21
CA VAL A 133 -6.58 16.83 -2.19
C VAL A 133 -7.46 17.60 -1.23
N PHE A 134 -8.73 17.19 -1.11
CA PHE A 134 -9.73 17.83 -0.26
C PHE A 134 -10.07 16.94 0.94
N ASP A 135 -10.43 17.57 2.04
CA ASP A 135 -10.77 16.94 3.33
C ASP A 135 -12.28 16.82 3.53
N THR A 136 -13.06 17.58 2.76
CA THR A 136 -14.49 17.76 3.05
C THR A 136 -15.29 17.78 1.76
N HIS A 137 -16.37 16.98 1.74
CA HIS A 137 -17.43 17.03 0.74
C HIS A 137 -18.73 17.51 1.40
N VAL A 138 -19.34 18.54 0.83
CA VAL A 138 -20.62 19.12 1.26
C VAL A 138 -21.59 19.05 0.08
N PRO A 139 -22.55 18.11 0.07
CA PRO A 139 -23.48 17.97 -1.04
C PRO A 139 -24.52 19.10 -1.05
N GLY A 140 -25.13 19.33 -2.22
CA GLY A 140 -26.27 20.25 -2.38
C GLY A 140 -25.94 21.75 -2.29
N LEU A 141 -24.69 22.15 -2.57
CA LEU A 141 -24.32 23.57 -2.68
C LEU A 141 -24.87 24.21 -3.97
N PRO A 142 -25.05 25.54 -4.02
CA PRO A 142 -25.47 26.25 -5.22
C PRO A 142 -24.43 26.14 -6.36
N SER A 143 -24.89 26.25 -7.61
CA SER A 143 -23.99 26.36 -8.78
C SER A 143 -23.00 27.52 -8.63
N GLY A 144 -21.73 27.28 -8.97
CA GLY A 144 -20.59 28.17 -8.77
C GLY A 144 -19.84 28.02 -7.43
N GLU A 145 -20.33 27.17 -6.52
CA GLU A 145 -19.64 26.80 -5.28
C GLU A 145 -19.18 25.33 -5.29
N SER A 146 -17.87 25.09 -5.13
CA SER A 146 -17.32 23.73 -5.06
C SER A 146 -17.92 22.94 -3.90
N SER A 147 -18.46 21.75 -4.19
CA SER A 147 -18.90 20.79 -3.16
C SER A 147 -17.72 20.29 -2.32
N PHE A 148 -16.49 20.48 -2.79
CA PHE A 148 -15.27 20.02 -2.13
C PHE A 148 -14.49 21.19 -1.53
N SER A 149 -14.07 21.03 -0.28
CA SER A 149 -13.37 22.06 0.48
C SER A 149 -12.36 21.45 1.45
N GLY A 150 -11.69 22.31 2.24
CA GLY A 150 -10.67 21.85 3.18
C GLY A 150 -9.42 21.32 2.48
N VAL A 151 -8.84 22.10 1.56
CA VAL A 151 -7.66 21.68 0.77
C VAL A 151 -6.52 21.20 1.68
N ILE A 152 -6.18 19.91 1.59
CA ILE A 152 -5.01 19.28 2.21
C ILE A 152 -3.76 19.56 1.39
N ALA A 153 -3.86 19.45 0.06
CA ALA A 153 -2.76 19.74 -0.84
C ALA A 153 -3.29 20.27 -2.16
N ASP A 154 -2.55 21.18 -2.76
CA ASP A 154 -2.78 21.66 -4.12
C ASP A 154 -1.42 21.90 -4.74
N PHE A 155 -1.00 21.05 -5.66
CA PHE A 155 0.34 21.11 -6.24
C PHE A 155 0.36 20.55 -7.66
N GLY A 156 1.36 20.98 -8.42
CA GLY A 156 1.46 20.57 -9.80
C GLY A 156 2.76 21.02 -10.43
N GLY A 157 2.99 20.54 -11.64
CA GLY A 157 4.20 20.85 -12.39
C GLY A 157 4.01 20.65 -13.88
N PHE A 158 4.95 21.18 -14.66
CA PHE A 158 4.96 20.94 -16.09
C PHE A 158 5.51 19.55 -16.40
N PHE A 159 4.80 18.85 -17.26
CA PHE A 159 5.17 17.54 -17.77
C PHE A 159 5.38 17.66 -19.28
N SER A 160 6.47 17.08 -19.80
CA SER A 160 6.89 17.29 -21.21
C SER A 160 7.34 16.01 -21.90
N ARG A 161 7.06 14.86 -21.29
CA ARG A 161 7.49 13.55 -21.75
C ARG A 161 6.47 12.55 -21.26
N PRO A 162 5.52 12.15 -22.12
CA PRO A 162 5.89 11.11 -23.06
C PRO A 162 5.34 11.31 -24.50
N GLU A 163 5.74 10.42 -25.41
CA GLU A 163 5.07 10.20 -26.68
C GLU A 163 3.59 9.78 -26.46
N PRO A 164 2.71 9.93 -27.47
CA PRO A 164 1.32 9.56 -27.34
C PRO A 164 1.17 8.08 -26.95
N GLY A 165 0.18 7.78 -26.12
CA GLY A 165 -0.15 6.44 -25.66
C GLY A 165 -0.56 6.41 -24.19
N PHE A 166 -0.59 5.20 -23.66
CA PHE A 166 -1.05 4.91 -22.31
C PHE A 166 0.15 4.74 -21.37
N TRP A 167 0.16 5.47 -20.26
CA TRP A 167 1.31 5.57 -19.37
C TRP A 167 0.90 5.38 -17.92
N MET A 168 1.63 4.50 -17.23
CA MET A 168 1.62 4.44 -15.78
C MET A 168 2.81 5.24 -15.26
N ILE A 169 2.56 6.23 -14.43
CA ILE A 169 3.58 7.16 -13.98
C ILE A 169 3.59 7.19 -12.46
N THR A 170 4.75 6.89 -11.89
CA THR A 170 4.98 6.91 -10.43
C THR A 170 5.84 8.11 -10.08
N PHE A 171 5.30 8.98 -9.23
CA PHE A 171 5.98 10.15 -8.68
C PHE A 171 6.47 9.85 -7.27
N ASP A 172 7.75 10.11 -6.98
CA ASP A 172 8.26 10.12 -5.61
C ASP A 172 8.08 11.52 -5.01
N ILE A 173 6.95 11.71 -4.36
CA ILE A 173 6.58 12.95 -3.66
C ILE A 173 7.11 12.98 -2.21
N GLY A 174 7.76 11.90 -1.76
CA GLY A 174 8.32 11.77 -0.43
C GLY A 174 9.46 12.74 -0.18
N GLY A 175 9.43 13.42 0.96
CA GLY A 175 10.42 14.45 1.35
C GLY A 175 10.31 15.77 0.57
N GLN A 176 9.52 15.81 -0.52
CA GLN A 176 9.36 16.98 -1.38
C GLN A 176 8.03 17.69 -1.15
N ILE A 177 6.93 16.91 -1.20
CA ILE A 177 5.56 17.40 -1.03
C ILE A 177 4.98 16.95 0.32
N ASN A 178 5.14 15.67 0.70
CA ASN A 178 4.67 15.12 2.00
C ASN A 178 3.17 15.34 2.30
N VAL A 179 2.29 14.98 1.35
CA VAL A 179 0.84 14.99 1.60
C VAL A 179 0.50 14.05 2.76
N THR A 180 -0.33 14.50 3.70
CA THR A 180 -0.77 13.70 4.86
C THR A 180 -2.27 13.86 5.05
N VAL A 181 -3.00 12.75 5.19
CA VAL A 181 -4.46 12.72 5.39
C VAL A 181 -4.78 12.19 6.79
N PRO A 182 -5.07 13.06 7.78
CA PRO A 182 -5.08 12.67 9.19
C PRO A 182 -6.16 11.66 9.60
N ASP A 183 -7.34 11.73 8.99
CA ASP A 183 -8.50 10.88 9.29
C ASP A 183 -8.60 9.67 8.35
N GLY A 184 -7.77 9.62 7.31
CA GLY A 184 -7.70 8.53 6.34
C GLY A 184 -8.73 8.65 5.21
N GLY A 185 -9.57 9.70 5.19
CA GLY A 185 -10.51 9.98 4.11
C GLY A 185 -10.12 11.27 3.38
N CYS A 186 -10.09 11.26 2.05
CA CYS A 186 -9.94 12.48 1.27
C CYS A 186 -10.62 12.37 -0.09
N PHE A 187 -10.63 13.46 -0.84
CA PHE A 187 -11.02 13.47 -2.25
C PHE A 187 -9.84 13.94 -3.07
N PHE A 188 -9.45 13.17 -4.08
CA PHE A 188 -8.30 13.45 -4.92
C PHE A 188 -8.75 13.85 -6.31
N ALA A 189 -8.46 15.09 -6.68
CA ALA A 189 -8.64 15.63 -8.00
C ALA A 189 -7.34 15.56 -8.80
N GLN A 190 -7.46 15.18 -10.07
CA GLN A 190 -6.41 15.25 -11.09
C GLN A 190 -6.90 16.13 -12.23
N GLN A 191 -6.09 17.12 -12.61
CA GLN A 191 -6.42 18.08 -13.66
C GLN A 191 -5.26 18.24 -14.64
N PHE A 192 -5.59 18.34 -15.92
CA PHE A 192 -4.67 18.57 -17.03
C PHE A 192 -4.96 19.92 -17.68
N ARG A 193 -3.97 20.81 -17.65
CA ARG A 193 -4.13 22.22 -18.02
C ARG A 193 -3.03 22.69 -18.96
N GLU A 194 -3.28 23.80 -19.64
CA GLU A 194 -2.25 24.54 -20.37
C GLU A 194 -1.17 25.02 -19.38
N PRO A 195 0.10 25.11 -19.80
CA PRO A 195 1.18 25.58 -18.94
C PRO A 195 0.95 26.99 -18.38
N ASP A 196 0.57 27.07 -17.10
CA ASP A 196 0.44 28.31 -16.33
C ASP A 196 1.19 28.18 -14.99
N PRO A 197 2.11 29.10 -14.64
CA PRO A 197 2.82 29.08 -13.36
C PRO A 197 1.93 29.20 -12.11
N SER A 198 0.69 29.67 -12.24
CA SER A 198 -0.28 29.77 -11.15
C SER A 198 -1.00 28.45 -10.84
N GLY A 199 -1.00 27.52 -11.80
CA GLY A 199 -1.81 26.31 -11.72
C GLY A 199 -3.18 26.40 -12.41
N GLU A 200 -3.60 27.60 -12.82
CA GLU A 200 -4.96 27.91 -13.30
C GLU A 200 -5.06 28.01 -14.83
N GLY A 201 -4.19 27.31 -15.56
CA GLY A 201 -4.27 27.25 -17.02
C GLY A 201 -5.61 26.64 -17.49
N ALA A 202 -6.03 26.97 -18.71
CA ALA A 202 -7.21 26.37 -19.34
C ALA A 202 -7.06 24.85 -19.44
N PHE A 203 -8.14 24.09 -19.32
CA PHE A 203 -8.08 22.63 -19.45
C PHE A 203 -7.66 22.19 -20.86
N ILE A 204 -6.92 21.08 -20.94
CA ILE A 204 -6.42 20.53 -22.22
C ILE A 204 -7.03 19.16 -22.54
N PRO A 205 -7.62 18.97 -23.73
CA PRO A 205 -8.36 17.74 -24.04
C PRO A 205 -7.48 16.55 -24.45
N PHE A 206 -6.17 16.75 -24.69
CA PHE A 206 -5.28 15.73 -25.24
C PHE A 206 -4.60 14.86 -24.16
N VAL A 207 -4.87 15.13 -22.89
CA VAL A 207 -4.47 14.25 -21.78
C VAL A 207 -5.70 13.97 -20.94
N GLN A 208 -5.88 12.72 -20.56
CA GLN A 208 -6.99 12.29 -19.73
C GLN A 208 -6.51 11.24 -18.72
N PRO A 209 -7.16 11.17 -17.55
CA PRO A 209 -6.92 10.08 -16.62
C PRO A 209 -7.38 8.79 -17.31
N GLY A 210 -6.86 7.66 -16.86
CA GLY A 210 -7.52 6.42 -17.18
C GLY A 210 -7.99 5.71 -15.92
N PHE A 211 -8.85 4.74 -16.18
CA PHE A 211 -9.73 4.13 -15.21
C PHE A 211 -9.49 2.65 -15.12
N GLY A 212 -9.89 2.11 -13.98
CA GLY A 212 -9.84 0.69 -13.69
C GLY A 212 -11.22 0.06 -13.57
N GLY A 213 -11.34 -1.16 -14.08
CA GLY A 213 -12.50 -2.02 -13.90
C GLY A 213 -12.23 -3.10 -12.87
N GLY A 214 -12.81 -2.95 -11.69
CA GLY A 214 -12.62 -3.93 -10.60
C GLY A 214 -13.05 -3.40 -9.23
N GLY A 215 -12.95 -2.10 -9.01
CA GLY A 215 -13.21 -1.45 -7.73
C GLY A 215 -11.90 -1.11 -7.03
N VAL A 216 -11.89 -1.20 -5.69
CA VAL A 216 -10.70 -0.91 -4.88
C VAL A 216 -10.21 -2.19 -4.18
N ALA A 217 -8.95 -2.58 -4.41
CA ALA A 217 -8.34 -3.71 -3.68
C ALA A 217 -7.90 -3.33 -2.26
N VAL A 218 -7.37 -2.11 -2.10
CA VAL A 218 -6.78 -1.64 -0.84
C VAL A 218 -7.33 -0.26 -0.53
N GLY A 219 -8.15 -0.17 0.52
CA GLY A 219 -8.94 1.02 0.85
C GLY A 219 -10.40 0.85 0.44
N SER A 220 -11.12 1.95 0.30
CA SER A 220 -12.41 1.99 -0.39
C SER A 220 -12.54 3.29 -1.18
N SER A 221 -13.42 3.26 -2.18
CA SER A 221 -13.96 4.41 -2.89
C SER A 221 -15.43 4.12 -3.14
N ASP A 222 -16.27 5.15 -3.18
CA ASP A 222 -17.59 5.00 -3.79
C ASP A 222 -17.37 4.87 -5.32
N ASP A 223 -18.21 4.10 -6.03
CA ASP A 223 -18.09 3.96 -7.50
C ASP A 223 -18.60 5.23 -8.22
N VAL A 224 -18.18 6.40 -7.73
CA VAL A 224 -18.60 7.74 -8.13
C VAL A 224 -17.36 8.60 -8.30
N PHE A 225 -17.29 9.28 -9.42
CA PHE A 225 -16.27 10.27 -9.66
C PHE A 225 -16.94 11.55 -10.17
N TRP A 226 -16.22 12.65 -10.04
CA TRP A 226 -16.70 13.96 -10.46
C TRP A 226 -15.88 14.44 -11.65
N PHE A 227 -16.58 14.86 -12.69
CA PHE A 227 -16.00 15.48 -13.87
C PHE A 227 -16.38 16.94 -13.91
N ASP A 228 -15.42 17.86 -13.96
CA ASP A 228 -15.74 19.27 -14.22
C ASP A 228 -16.27 19.42 -15.66
N ALA A 229 -17.60 19.44 -15.78
CA ALA A 229 -18.30 19.51 -17.06
C ALA A 229 -18.27 20.93 -17.67
N ASN A 230 -17.89 21.92 -16.88
CA ASN A 230 -17.77 23.32 -17.26
C ASN A 230 -16.31 23.74 -17.19
N PRO A 231 -15.50 23.45 -18.23
CA PRO A 231 -14.04 23.50 -18.21
C PRO A 231 -13.44 24.92 -18.13
N GLU A 232 -14.15 25.89 -17.57
CA GLU A 232 -13.71 27.25 -17.38
C GLU A 232 -13.32 27.56 -15.93
N ASP A 233 -13.81 26.83 -14.92
CA ASP A 233 -13.65 27.24 -13.52
C ASP A 233 -12.90 26.25 -12.60
N GLY A 234 -12.81 24.96 -12.95
CA GLY A 234 -12.15 23.98 -12.07
C GLY A 234 -12.93 23.65 -10.81
N ILE A 235 -14.24 23.94 -10.79
CA ILE A 235 -15.14 23.77 -9.65
C ILE A 235 -15.88 22.45 -9.82
N TYR A 236 -15.81 21.56 -8.82
CA TYR A 236 -16.54 20.30 -8.85
C TYR A 236 -17.88 20.43 -8.13
N HIS A 237 -18.96 20.12 -8.82
CA HIS A 237 -20.32 20.14 -8.29
C HIS A 237 -20.92 18.75 -8.09
N ASP A 238 -21.88 18.66 -7.16
CA ASP A 238 -22.56 17.41 -6.82
C ASP A 238 -23.45 16.87 -7.96
N ASP A 239 -23.88 17.73 -8.88
CA ASP A 239 -24.65 17.35 -10.07
C ASP A 239 -23.76 16.97 -11.28
N GLU A 240 -22.44 17.08 -11.12
CA GLU A 240 -21.43 16.65 -12.09
C GLU A 240 -20.85 15.27 -11.74
N GLN A 241 -21.47 14.58 -10.79
CA GLN A 241 -21.23 13.17 -10.54
C GLN A 241 -21.53 12.36 -11.80
N ASP A 242 -20.61 11.48 -12.16
CA ASP A 242 -20.92 10.39 -13.05
C ASP A 242 -20.73 9.07 -12.29
N ASN A 243 -21.73 8.21 -12.48
CA ASN A 243 -21.82 6.92 -11.81
C ASN A 243 -21.62 5.88 -12.90
N PHE A 244 -20.48 5.24 -12.91
CA PHE A 244 -20.20 4.24 -13.92
C PHE A 244 -20.76 2.86 -13.52
N GLY A 245 -22.08 2.76 -13.57
CA GLY A 245 -22.84 1.53 -13.32
C GLY A 245 -23.15 0.69 -14.57
N GLY A 246 -22.50 0.97 -15.70
CA GLY A 246 -22.67 0.26 -16.95
C GLY A 246 -21.38 -0.45 -17.38
N PRO A 247 -21.44 -1.65 -17.98
CA PRO A 247 -20.29 -2.24 -18.65
C PRO A 247 -19.69 -1.25 -19.68
N PRO A 248 -18.37 -0.98 -19.65
CA PRO A 248 -17.34 -1.70 -18.90
C PRO A 248 -16.88 -0.96 -17.63
N ASN A 249 -17.55 -1.18 -16.49
CA ASN A 249 -16.98 -1.15 -15.14
C ASN A 249 -16.05 0.04 -14.80
N GLU A 250 -16.43 1.28 -15.11
CA GLU A 250 -15.51 2.40 -14.89
C GLU A 250 -15.53 2.87 -13.41
N ALA A 251 -15.17 2.02 -12.45
CA ALA A 251 -15.46 2.29 -11.04
C ALA A 251 -14.66 3.47 -10.45
N ASN A 252 -13.35 3.55 -10.75
CA ASN A 252 -12.41 4.49 -10.11
C ASN A 252 -11.29 4.86 -11.08
N PHE A 253 -10.72 6.08 -11.03
CA PHE A 253 -9.50 6.35 -11.83
C PHE A 253 -8.29 5.65 -11.21
N LEU A 254 -7.39 5.17 -12.05
CA LEU A 254 -6.30 4.33 -11.57
C LEU A 254 -5.29 5.17 -10.79
N LEU A 255 -5.30 4.92 -9.48
CA LEU A 255 -4.48 5.58 -8.49
C LEU A 255 -3.94 4.54 -7.50
N LYS A 256 -2.65 4.65 -7.21
CA LYS A 256 -2.02 3.97 -6.08
C LYS A 256 -1.24 4.99 -5.26
N ILE A 257 -1.49 4.97 -3.96
CA ILE A 257 -0.79 5.79 -2.98
C ILE A 257 0.01 4.85 -2.10
N GLU A 258 1.33 5.04 -2.07
CA GLU A 258 2.20 4.38 -1.10
C GLU A 258 2.72 5.42 -0.13
N VAL A 259 2.61 5.12 1.16
CA VAL A 259 3.18 5.96 2.20
C VAL A 259 4.65 5.64 2.39
N GLY A 260 5.37 6.67 2.85
CA GLY A 260 6.79 6.57 3.07
C GLY A 260 7.18 5.54 4.12
N GLY A 261 8.48 5.29 4.13
CA GLY A 261 9.13 4.62 5.23
C GLY A 261 10.11 3.52 4.83
N THR A 262 11.02 3.24 5.75
CA THR A 262 11.97 2.14 5.64
C THR A 262 11.35 0.92 6.28
N GLN A 263 11.02 -0.08 5.46
CA GLN A 263 10.61 -1.38 5.96
C GLN A 263 11.83 -2.16 6.46
N THR A 264 11.78 -2.60 7.71
CA THR A 264 12.83 -3.43 8.32
C THR A 264 12.20 -4.71 8.86
N VAL A 265 12.74 -5.86 8.44
CA VAL A 265 12.43 -7.15 9.06
C VAL A 265 13.32 -7.33 10.28
N LEU A 266 12.70 -7.53 11.43
CA LEU A 266 13.35 -7.71 12.72
C LEU A 266 13.16 -9.15 13.17
N THR A 267 14.27 -9.84 13.41
CA THR A 267 14.27 -11.17 14.01
C THR A 267 14.24 -11.06 15.54
N PRO A 268 13.81 -12.12 16.25
CA PRO A 268 13.91 -12.17 17.70
C PRO A 268 15.38 -12.11 18.13
N VAL A 269 15.66 -11.26 19.12
CA VAL A 269 16.98 -11.19 19.79
C VAL A 269 17.03 -12.06 21.04
N SER A 270 15.88 -12.49 21.55
CA SER A 270 15.77 -13.46 22.64
C SER A 270 14.41 -14.13 22.65
N PHE A 271 14.31 -15.28 23.30
CA PHE A 271 13.04 -15.91 23.66
C PHE A 271 13.10 -16.52 25.06
N SER A 272 11.95 -16.76 25.66
CA SER A 272 11.81 -17.53 26.89
C SER A 272 10.47 -18.26 26.95
N PHE A 273 10.43 -19.42 27.59
CA PHE A 273 9.18 -20.10 27.89
C PHE A 273 8.62 -19.57 29.20
N PHE A 274 7.50 -18.85 29.14
CA PHE A 274 6.75 -18.44 30.33
C PHE A 274 5.99 -19.63 30.94
N ARG A 275 5.47 -20.51 30.08
CA ARG A 275 4.91 -21.83 30.44
C ARG A 275 5.32 -22.86 29.42
N GLY A 276 5.41 -24.11 29.86
CA GLY A 276 5.93 -25.21 29.05
C GLY A 276 7.44 -25.33 29.17
N SER A 277 8.01 -26.18 28.34
CA SER A 277 9.46 -26.37 28.29
C SER A 277 9.93 -26.54 26.85
N LEU A 278 11.09 -25.96 26.56
CA LEU A 278 11.84 -26.20 25.33
C LEU A 278 12.25 -27.68 25.24
N ILE A 279 12.06 -28.29 24.07
CA ILE A 279 12.50 -29.66 23.78
C ILE A 279 13.38 -29.77 22.54
N GLY A 280 13.54 -28.70 21.76
CA GLY A 280 14.41 -28.65 20.60
C GLY A 280 14.38 -27.29 19.89
N GLY A 281 15.37 -27.03 19.03
CA GLY A 281 15.59 -25.75 18.36
C GLY A 281 16.25 -24.70 19.27
N ASP A 282 16.59 -23.57 18.68
CA ASP A 282 17.21 -22.44 19.37
C ASP A 282 16.67 -21.09 18.83
N LEU A 283 17.38 -19.99 19.10
CA LEU A 283 16.95 -18.66 18.68
C LEU A 283 16.94 -18.52 17.14
N GLY A 284 17.88 -19.17 16.45
CA GLY A 284 17.99 -19.16 15.00
C GLY A 284 16.81 -19.85 14.32
N SER A 285 16.26 -20.88 14.95
CA SER A 285 15.04 -21.60 14.52
C SER A 285 13.75 -20.77 14.56
N LEU A 286 13.84 -19.45 14.78
CA LEU A 286 12.72 -18.51 14.70
C LEU A 286 12.92 -17.45 13.60
N TRP A 287 14.08 -17.42 12.94
CA TRP A 287 14.46 -16.31 12.07
C TRP A 287 13.96 -16.47 10.64
N TYR A 288 13.92 -17.69 10.13
CA TYR A 288 13.65 -18.00 8.73
C TYR A 288 12.53 -19.04 8.61
N SER A 289 11.94 -19.13 7.42
CA SER A 289 11.04 -20.23 7.05
C SER A 289 11.91 -21.25 6.32
N ASP A 290 12.53 -22.17 7.06
CA ASP A 290 13.57 -23.07 6.56
C ASP A 290 13.47 -24.50 7.13
N ASP A 291 12.32 -24.85 7.71
CA ASP A 291 12.05 -26.11 8.36
C ASP A 291 12.87 -26.39 9.65
N ASP A 292 13.77 -25.50 10.10
CA ASP A 292 14.39 -25.57 11.41
C ASP A 292 13.48 -24.96 12.48
N ARG A 293 13.03 -25.80 13.44
CA ARG A 293 11.93 -25.43 14.32
C ARG A 293 12.30 -25.38 15.79
N LEU A 294 11.91 -24.29 16.44
CA LEU A 294 11.80 -24.22 17.89
C LEU A 294 10.61 -25.08 18.35
N ARG A 295 10.86 -26.06 19.21
CA ARG A 295 9.85 -27.02 19.68
C ARG A 295 9.61 -26.88 21.18
N GLY A 296 8.35 -26.68 21.55
CA GLY A 296 7.90 -26.61 22.93
C GLY A 296 6.85 -27.67 23.25
N ARG A 297 6.84 -28.12 24.51
CA ARG A 297 5.78 -29.00 25.06
C ARG A 297 5.01 -28.29 26.19
N PRO A 298 3.75 -28.68 26.46
CA PRO A 298 2.96 -28.11 27.54
C PRO A 298 3.62 -28.31 28.91
N GLY A 299 3.43 -27.32 29.78
CA GLY A 299 3.78 -27.37 31.20
C GLY A 299 2.55 -27.54 32.07
N VAL A 300 2.77 -27.64 33.38
CA VAL A 300 1.67 -27.72 34.36
C VAL A 300 0.97 -26.36 34.45
N VAL A 301 -0.36 -26.39 34.39
CA VAL A 301 -1.25 -25.24 34.62
C VAL A 301 -2.19 -25.57 35.78
N PHE A 302 -2.61 -24.54 36.51
CA PHE A 302 -3.50 -24.69 37.66
C PHE A 302 -4.95 -24.33 37.35
N SER A 303 -5.19 -23.80 36.15
CA SER A 303 -6.53 -23.49 35.66
C SER A 303 -6.66 -23.85 34.20
N THR A 304 -7.85 -24.29 33.81
CA THR A 304 -8.19 -24.54 32.41
C THR A 304 -8.20 -23.26 31.58
N ALA A 305 -8.28 -22.07 32.19
CA ALA A 305 -8.15 -20.80 31.48
C ALA A 305 -6.72 -20.52 30.97
N GLU A 306 -5.72 -21.15 31.57
CA GLU A 306 -4.32 -20.91 31.24
C GLU A 306 -3.87 -21.71 30.02
N PHE A 307 -3.05 -21.10 29.17
CA PHE A 307 -2.42 -21.79 28.06
C PHE A 307 -1.17 -22.51 28.60
N PRO A 308 -1.05 -23.84 28.46
CA PRO A 308 0.03 -24.61 29.07
C PRO A 308 1.37 -24.49 28.35
N MET A 309 1.41 -23.98 27.11
CA MET A 309 2.63 -23.61 26.40
C MET A 309 2.54 -22.13 26.06
N GLN A 310 3.50 -21.33 26.53
CA GLN A 310 3.60 -19.90 26.27
C GLN A 310 5.06 -19.52 26.02
N LEU A 311 5.36 -19.12 24.81
CA LEU A 311 6.65 -18.58 24.39
C LEU A 311 6.57 -17.06 24.36
N ILE A 312 7.53 -16.37 24.98
CA ILE A 312 7.73 -14.93 24.81
C ILE A 312 8.94 -14.75 23.91
N ALA A 313 8.74 -14.10 22.76
CA ALA A 313 9.80 -13.67 21.87
C ALA A 313 9.97 -12.16 21.97
N GLU A 314 11.22 -11.67 21.91
CA GLU A 314 11.52 -10.25 21.98
C GLU A 314 12.39 -9.80 20.80
N THR A 315 12.19 -8.57 20.36
CA THR A 315 13.05 -7.88 19.39
C THR A 315 13.29 -6.42 19.79
N ILE A 316 14.10 -5.69 19.03
CA ILE A 316 14.40 -4.27 19.22
C ILE A 316 13.96 -3.51 17.96
N ALA A 317 13.05 -2.56 18.11
CA ALA A 317 12.65 -1.70 17.02
C ALA A 317 13.79 -0.73 16.61
N PRO A 318 13.91 -0.39 15.30
CA PRO A 318 14.91 0.55 14.81
C PRO A 318 14.60 2.00 15.23
N SER A 319 13.34 2.31 15.55
CA SER A 319 12.89 3.63 15.99
C SER A 319 11.77 3.49 17.04
N ASN A 320 11.53 4.55 17.81
CA ASN A 320 10.31 4.69 18.61
C ASN A 320 9.12 5.18 17.77
N ASN A 321 9.36 5.72 16.58
CA ASN A 321 8.32 6.14 15.65
C ASN A 321 8.14 5.05 14.58
N ILE A 322 7.11 4.22 14.75
CA ILE A 322 6.75 3.13 13.84
C ILE A 322 5.40 3.47 13.20
N LEU A 323 5.36 3.50 11.87
CA LEU A 323 4.15 3.75 11.08
C LEU A 323 3.27 2.51 10.97
N THR A 324 3.87 1.34 10.80
CA THR A 324 3.14 0.06 10.74
C THR A 324 3.94 -1.04 11.44
N LEU A 325 3.25 -1.92 12.15
CA LEU A 325 3.84 -3.10 12.79
C LEU A 325 3.12 -4.36 12.29
N LYS A 326 3.80 -5.19 11.50
CA LYS A 326 3.36 -6.55 11.18
C LYS A 326 4.11 -7.56 12.03
N PHE A 327 3.40 -8.55 12.56
CA PHE A 327 3.98 -9.72 13.19
C PHE A 327 3.62 -10.97 12.38
N THR A 328 4.63 -11.74 12.01
CA THR A 328 4.48 -12.98 11.22
C THR A 328 4.93 -14.17 12.05
N LEU A 329 4.04 -15.15 12.19
CA LEU A 329 4.28 -16.42 12.87
C LEU A 329 4.04 -17.57 11.89
N GLU A 330 5.02 -18.46 11.77
CA GLU A 330 4.85 -19.74 11.09
C GLU A 330 4.99 -20.87 12.11
N ALA A 331 3.94 -21.66 12.27
CA ALA A 331 3.89 -22.72 13.27
C ALA A 331 2.95 -23.86 12.90
N ARG A 332 3.14 -24.98 13.62
CA ARG A 332 2.27 -26.15 13.62
C ARG A 332 2.24 -26.85 14.98
N THR A 333 1.23 -27.68 15.19
CA THR A 333 1.12 -28.57 16.36
C THR A 333 1.15 -30.04 15.94
N SER A 334 1.63 -30.93 16.82
CA SER A 334 1.68 -32.38 16.54
C SER A 334 0.31 -33.06 16.58
N VAL A 335 -0.73 -32.35 17.01
CA VAL A 335 -2.10 -32.83 17.17
C VAL A 335 -3.07 -31.75 16.71
N ALA A 336 -4.25 -32.15 16.24
CA ALA A 336 -5.36 -31.25 15.94
C ALA A 336 -6.03 -30.73 17.24
N ASN A 337 -7.09 -29.92 17.09
CA ASN A 337 -7.86 -29.35 18.20
C ASN A 337 -7.03 -28.48 19.15
N MET A 338 -6.08 -27.74 18.58
CA MET A 338 -5.27 -26.77 19.28
C MET A 338 -5.73 -25.36 18.92
N THR A 339 -5.79 -24.46 19.89
CA THR A 339 -5.87 -23.02 19.66
C THR A 339 -4.48 -22.43 19.77
N GLN A 340 -4.12 -21.63 18.78
CA GLN A 340 -3.01 -20.68 18.81
C GLN A 340 -3.53 -19.30 19.19
N ARG A 341 -2.76 -18.58 20.01
CA ARG A 341 -3.04 -17.19 20.37
C ARG A 341 -1.77 -16.36 20.30
N ILE A 342 -1.87 -15.18 19.70
CA ILE A 342 -0.80 -14.18 19.60
C ILE A 342 -1.21 -12.98 20.44
N GLU A 343 -0.35 -12.58 21.36
CA GLU A 343 -0.50 -11.41 22.19
C GLU A 343 0.72 -10.50 22.02
N LEU A 344 0.52 -9.18 21.94
CA LEU A 344 1.60 -8.19 21.99
C LEU A 344 1.64 -7.54 23.37
N PHE A 345 2.84 -7.21 23.85
CA PHE A 345 2.98 -6.55 25.14
C PHE A 345 2.76 -5.04 25.01
N ASN A 346 1.74 -4.54 25.70
CA ASN A 346 1.48 -3.12 25.82
C ASN A 346 2.33 -2.54 26.98
N PHE A 347 3.36 -1.78 26.63
CA PHE A 347 4.28 -1.14 27.58
C PHE A 347 3.68 0.04 28.35
N VAL A 348 2.55 0.60 27.89
CA VAL A 348 1.83 1.67 28.59
C VAL A 348 0.98 1.09 29.72
N SER A 349 0.16 0.07 29.42
CA SER A 349 -0.69 -0.59 30.42
C SER A 349 0.00 -1.71 31.18
N ASN A 350 1.24 -2.05 30.82
CA ASN A 350 2.01 -3.16 31.38
C ASN A 350 1.26 -4.49 31.34
N SER A 351 0.57 -4.75 30.22
CA SER A 351 -0.31 -5.91 30.05
C SER A 351 -0.15 -6.55 28.66
N TRP A 352 -0.60 -7.80 28.53
CA TRP A 352 -0.64 -8.49 27.24
C TRP A 352 -1.99 -8.23 26.55
N VAL A 353 -1.94 -7.75 25.30
CA VAL A 353 -3.13 -7.52 24.46
C VAL A 353 -3.21 -8.62 23.42
N GLN A 354 -4.34 -9.34 23.38
CA GLN A 354 -4.59 -10.34 22.33
C GLN A 354 -4.81 -9.63 21.00
N VAL A 355 -4.00 -9.99 20.00
CA VAL A 355 -4.10 -9.45 18.64
C VAL A 355 -4.59 -10.50 17.64
N ASP A 356 -4.46 -11.79 17.96
CA ASP A 356 -5.02 -12.89 17.15
C ASP A 356 -5.32 -14.13 18.01
N SER A 357 -6.37 -14.88 17.67
CA SER A 357 -6.61 -16.22 18.19
C SER A 357 -7.40 -17.07 17.20
N ARG A 358 -6.87 -18.27 16.90
CA ARG A 358 -7.46 -19.17 15.90
C ARG A 358 -7.07 -20.63 16.15
N PRO A 359 -7.74 -21.60 15.50
CA PRO A 359 -7.26 -22.99 15.48
C PRO A 359 -5.84 -23.09 14.89
N SER A 360 -4.99 -23.92 15.48
CA SER A 360 -3.67 -24.26 14.96
C SER A 360 -3.75 -25.50 14.07
N SER A 361 -2.83 -25.58 13.12
CA SER A 361 -2.74 -26.61 12.08
C SER A 361 -1.74 -27.71 12.45
N THR A 362 -1.95 -28.93 11.94
CA THR A 362 -0.96 -30.02 12.04
C THR A 362 0.13 -29.95 10.97
N SER A 363 -0.08 -29.18 9.90
CA SER A 363 0.94 -28.76 8.93
C SER A 363 1.39 -27.34 9.23
N ASP A 364 2.50 -26.91 8.65
CA ASP A 364 2.93 -25.52 8.80
C ASP A 364 1.87 -24.57 8.24
N SER A 365 1.66 -23.48 8.97
CA SER A 365 0.70 -22.44 8.63
C SER A 365 1.31 -21.11 9.04
N THR A 366 1.24 -20.13 8.14
CA THR A 366 1.67 -18.76 8.41
C THR A 366 0.47 -17.92 8.85
N VAL A 367 0.66 -17.15 9.91
CA VAL A 367 -0.28 -16.15 10.42
C VAL A 367 0.41 -14.80 10.39
N GLU A 368 -0.24 -13.82 9.79
CA GLU A 368 0.20 -12.42 9.80
C GLU A 368 -0.81 -11.58 10.58
N VAL A 369 -0.30 -10.73 11.46
CA VAL A 369 -1.08 -9.79 12.25
C VAL A 369 -0.53 -8.39 11.99
N ILE A 370 -1.39 -7.51 11.48
CA ILE A 370 -1.04 -6.13 11.15
C ILE A 370 -1.65 -5.22 12.22
N VAL A 371 -0.81 -4.42 12.87
CA VAL A 371 -1.19 -3.40 13.83
C VAL A 371 -0.89 -2.04 13.24
N THR A 372 -1.93 -1.24 13.11
CA THR A 372 -1.91 0.07 12.44
C THR A 372 -2.36 1.21 13.34
N GLN A 373 -2.97 0.91 14.50
CA GLN A 373 -3.40 1.91 15.47
C GLN A 373 -2.71 1.70 16.81
N ASN A 374 -2.42 2.81 17.50
CA ASN A 374 -1.80 2.82 18.82
C ASN A 374 -0.49 2.01 18.88
N ILE A 375 0.34 2.06 17.82
CA ILE A 375 1.54 1.23 17.68
C ILE A 375 2.55 1.54 18.79
N ASP A 376 2.65 2.81 19.18
CA ASP A 376 3.56 3.29 20.23
C ASP A 376 3.40 2.54 21.56
N GLN A 377 2.22 1.99 21.84
CA GLN A 377 2.01 1.22 23.07
C GLN A 377 2.74 -0.13 23.07
N TYR A 378 3.12 -0.66 21.90
CA TYR A 378 3.80 -1.95 21.76
C TYR A 378 5.33 -1.83 21.67
N VAL A 379 5.85 -0.60 21.68
CA VAL A 379 7.29 -0.29 21.67
C VAL A 379 7.68 0.33 22.99
N ASN A 380 8.66 -0.24 23.69
CA ASN A 380 9.17 0.38 24.89
C ASN A 380 9.90 1.69 24.56
N SER A 381 9.41 2.83 25.04
CA SER A 381 9.95 4.15 24.70
C SER A 381 11.41 4.38 25.14
N GLN A 382 11.91 3.64 26.14
CA GLN A 382 13.28 3.80 26.67
C GLN A 382 14.31 2.96 25.92
N ASN A 383 13.96 1.72 25.54
CA ASN A 383 14.92 0.76 24.97
C ASN A 383 14.46 0.12 23.66
N ARG A 384 13.34 0.56 23.10
CA ARG A 384 12.74 0.08 21.84
C ARG A 384 12.40 -1.42 21.83
N ARG A 385 12.35 -2.08 22.99
CA ARG A 385 11.94 -3.49 23.06
C ARG A 385 10.50 -3.65 22.58
N MET A 386 10.27 -4.68 21.79
CA MET A 386 8.95 -5.19 21.44
C MET A 386 8.86 -6.64 21.90
N ARG A 387 7.66 -7.09 22.30
CA ARG A 387 7.44 -8.46 22.77
C ARG A 387 6.17 -9.03 22.17
N ALA A 388 6.26 -10.28 21.76
CA ALA A 388 5.11 -11.10 21.39
C ALA A 388 5.08 -12.35 22.29
N LYS A 389 3.88 -12.75 22.71
CA LYS A 389 3.64 -13.99 23.43
C LYS A 389 2.78 -14.91 22.56
N ILE A 390 3.34 -16.05 22.21
CA ILE A 390 2.70 -17.09 21.41
C ILE A 390 2.27 -18.21 22.35
N SER A 391 0.97 -18.51 22.34
CA SER A 391 0.39 -19.47 23.27
C SER A 391 -0.35 -20.59 22.53
N PHE A 392 -0.21 -21.83 23.02
CA PHE A 392 -0.95 -22.99 22.51
C PHE A 392 -1.72 -23.70 23.63
N LYS A 393 -2.96 -24.10 23.33
CA LYS A 393 -3.82 -24.84 24.26
C LYS A 393 -4.79 -25.76 23.51
N PRO A 394 -5.10 -26.96 24.02
CA PRO A 394 -6.17 -27.78 23.48
C PRO A 394 -7.56 -27.13 23.63
N THR A 395 -8.40 -27.26 22.62
CA THR A 395 -9.83 -26.91 22.67
C THR A 395 -10.71 -28.07 23.14
N SER A 396 -10.21 -29.30 23.05
CA SER A 396 -10.90 -30.54 23.41
C SER A 396 -9.90 -31.58 23.97
N THR A 397 -10.38 -32.78 24.27
CA THR A 397 -9.55 -33.91 24.71
C THR A 397 -8.48 -34.23 23.65
N VAL A 398 -7.24 -34.34 24.11
CA VAL A 398 -6.09 -34.74 23.29
C VAL A 398 -5.62 -36.11 23.75
N PHE A 399 -5.52 -37.07 22.83
CA PHE A 399 -5.14 -38.45 23.13
C PHE A 399 -3.61 -38.69 23.15
N VAL A 400 -2.82 -37.68 22.73
CA VAL A 400 -1.37 -37.73 22.71
C VAL A 400 -0.81 -36.67 23.65
N TYR A 401 -0.19 -37.11 24.74
CA TYR A 401 0.47 -36.24 25.71
C TYR A 401 1.91 -36.73 26.00
N PRO A 402 2.93 -35.86 25.98
CA PRO A 402 2.83 -34.43 25.65
C PRO A 402 2.67 -34.20 24.14
N TRP A 403 1.79 -33.28 23.76
CA TRP A 403 1.78 -32.73 22.40
C TRP A 403 2.91 -31.71 22.22
N ILE A 404 3.27 -31.42 20.97
CA ILE A 404 4.38 -30.53 20.62
C ILE A 404 3.83 -29.38 19.77
N ALA A 405 4.22 -28.14 20.11
CA ALA A 405 4.11 -27.00 19.21
C ALA A 405 5.49 -26.74 18.60
N SER A 406 5.53 -26.55 17.29
CA SER A 406 6.76 -26.28 16.53
C SER A 406 6.59 -24.95 15.81
N LEU A 407 7.53 -24.04 16.03
CA LEU A 407 7.55 -22.71 15.43
C LEU A 407 8.77 -22.65 14.51
N ASP A 408 8.56 -22.25 13.27
CA ASP A 408 9.62 -22.13 12.23
C ASP A 408 10.07 -20.67 12.13
N ARG A 409 9.11 -19.75 12.14
CA ARG A 409 9.38 -18.32 11.97
C ARG A 409 8.58 -17.48 12.93
N THR A 410 9.22 -16.47 13.52
CA THR A 410 8.59 -15.48 14.40
C THR A 410 9.29 -14.15 14.18
N VAL A 411 8.76 -13.29 13.33
CA VAL A 411 9.43 -12.03 12.94
C VAL A 411 8.49 -10.84 13.02
N TRP A 412 9.06 -9.65 13.17
CA TRP A 412 8.34 -8.39 13.03
C TRP A 412 8.78 -7.71 11.74
N THR A 413 7.84 -7.12 11.02
CA THR A 413 8.14 -6.21 9.92
C THR A 413 7.61 -4.83 10.34
N VAL A 414 8.52 -3.88 10.48
CA VAL A 414 8.18 -2.51 10.88
C VAL A 414 8.44 -1.56 9.73
N THR A 415 7.60 -0.55 9.61
CA THR A 415 7.84 0.61 8.73
C THR A 415 8.11 1.81 9.62
N THR A 416 9.25 2.46 9.45
CA THR A 416 9.57 3.74 10.10
C THR A 416 9.59 4.85 9.07
N PRO A 417 9.39 6.13 9.42
CA PRO A 417 9.46 7.24 8.47
C PRO A 417 10.70 7.27 7.58
#